data_AF-A0A832LDL5-F1
#
_entry.id   AF-A0A832LDL5-F1
#
_cell.length_a   1.000
_cell.length_b   1.000
_cell.length_c   1.000
_cell.angle_alpha   90.00
_cell.angle_beta   90.00
_cell.angle_gamma   90.00
#
_symmetry.space_group_name_H-M   'P 1'
#
loop_
_entity.id
_entity.type
_entity.pdbx_description
1 polymer ?
#
loop_
_entity_poly.entity_id
_entity_poly.type
_entity_poly.pdbx_seq_one_letter_code
_entity_poly.pdbx_strand_id
1 'polypeptide(L)'
;MQMKKITSFNFTKAIVFAFLWIISLTLFAQNITVKGFVKDSKGEPLIGVTILIKGTTTGTVTDTDGNYTLNNVPRNATLEISYVGMKTQSIPVNGRTTINVIMEEETSYLDEVVVVGYGTMKQ
;
A
#
# COMPACT_ATOMS: atom_id res chain seq x y z
N MET A 1 -22.60 19.93 63.89
CA MET A 1 -23.22 20.01 62.54
C MET A 1 -22.09 20.04 61.53
N GLN A 2 -21.92 18.93 60.79
CA GLN A 2 -20.85 18.68 59.82
C GLN A 2 -21.08 19.51 58.55
N MET A 3 -20.07 20.18 57.98
CA MET A 3 -20.04 20.50 56.55
C MET A 3 -18.62 20.47 55.97
N LYS A 4 -18.31 19.29 55.41
CA LYS A 4 -17.40 18.92 54.31
C LYS A 4 -16.19 19.81 53.99
N LYS A 5 -15.01 19.23 54.25
CA LYS A 5 -13.75 19.48 53.54
C LYS A 5 -14.00 19.47 52.02
N ILE A 6 -13.71 20.59 51.37
CA ILE A 6 -13.58 20.68 49.91
C ILE A 6 -12.37 19.81 49.53
N THR A 7 -12.64 18.60 49.06
CA THR A 7 -11.64 17.62 48.63
C THR A 7 -10.80 18.18 47.49
N SER A 8 -9.48 18.11 47.65
CA SER A 8 -8.45 18.47 46.66
C SER A 8 -8.82 18.04 45.25
N PHE A 9 -9.15 19.02 44.41
CA PHE A 9 -9.37 18.82 42.98
C PHE A 9 -8.02 18.42 42.35
N ASN A 10 -7.91 17.18 41.89
CA ASN A 10 -6.67 16.62 41.35
C ASN A 10 -6.36 17.22 39.96
N PHE A 11 -5.94 18.49 39.93
CA PHE A 11 -5.63 19.24 38.70
C PHE A 11 -4.57 18.55 37.85
N THR A 12 -3.60 17.88 38.50
CA THR A 12 -2.60 17.04 37.84
C THR A 12 -3.22 15.86 37.08
N LYS A 13 -4.28 15.24 37.61
CA LYS A 13 -5.00 14.14 36.93
C LYS A 13 -5.82 14.66 35.75
N ALA A 14 -6.38 15.87 35.84
CA ALA A 14 -7.09 16.51 34.74
C ALA A 14 -6.14 16.86 33.56
N ILE A 15 -4.92 17.33 33.86
CA ILE A 15 -3.89 17.59 32.84
C ILE A 15 -3.45 16.29 32.15
N VAL A 16 -3.20 15.22 32.91
CA VAL A 16 -2.83 13.92 32.34
C VAL A 16 -3.95 13.34 31.47
N PHE A 17 -5.21 13.51 31.86
CA PHE A 17 -6.37 13.06 31.08
C PHE A 17 -6.55 13.85 29.78
N ALA A 18 -6.32 15.17 29.83
CA ALA A 18 -6.34 16.03 28.64
C ALA A 18 -5.19 15.70 27.68
N PHE A 19 -4.00 15.37 28.20
CA PHE A 19 -2.85 14.96 27.39
C PHE A 19 -3.08 13.60 26.70
N LEU A 20 -3.72 12.66 27.39
CA LEU A 20 -4.14 11.37 26.84
C LEU A 20 -5.19 11.51 25.71
N TRP A 21 -6.06 12.51 25.81
CA TRP A 21 -7.04 12.84 24.78
C TRP A 21 -6.43 13.49 23.53
N ILE A 22 -5.31 14.19 23.65
CA ILE A 22 -4.64 14.85 22.52
C ILE A 22 -3.76 13.85 21.74
N ILE A 23 -3.16 12.87 22.42
CA ILE A 23 -2.29 11.86 21.78
C ILE A 23 -3.07 10.99 20.79
N SER A 24 -4.32 10.63 21.08
CA SER A 24 -5.15 9.82 20.19
C SER A 24 -5.49 10.50 18.86
N LEU A 25 -5.49 11.84 18.81
CA LEU A 25 -5.74 12.61 17.59
C LEU A 25 -4.55 12.57 16.61
N THR A 26 -3.33 12.33 17.11
CA THR A 26 -2.12 12.33 16.27
C THR A 26 -1.91 11.02 15.48
N LEU A 27 -2.63 9.95 15.82
CA LEU A 27 -2.51 8.64 15.16
C LEU A 27 -3.18 8.61 13.77
N PHE A 28 -4.17 9.46 13.51
CA PHE A 28 -4.92 9.45 12.25
C PHE A 28 -4.32 10.35 11.15
N ALA A 29 -3.29 11.15 11.44
CA ALA A 29 -2.78 12.20 10.55
C ALA A 29 -1.52 11.82 9.75
N GLN A 30 -1.08 10.55 9.75
CA GLN A 30 0.20 10.15 9.16
C GLN A 30 0.13 9.74 7.68
N ASN A 31 -0.95 10.05 6.98
CA ASN A 31 -1.09 9.70 5.57
C ASN A 31 -0.30 10.66 4.69
N ILE A 32 0.37 10.12 3.67
CA ILE A 32 1.20 10.87 2.73
C ILE A 32 0.64 10.74 1.31
N THR A 33 1.01 11.68 0.45
CA THR A 33 0.81 11.55 -0.99
C THR A 33 2.06 10.94 -1.62
N VAL A 34 1.88 9.84 -2.35
CA VAL A 34 2.94 9.18 -3.11
C VAL A 34 2.75 9.51 -4.59
N LYS A 35 3.85 9.86 -5.25
CA LYS A 35 3.89 10.12 -6.69
C LYS A 35 5.02 9.33 -7.33
N GLY A 36 4.99 9.18 -8.63
CA GLY A 36 6.11 8.62 -9.37
C GLY A 36 5.71 8.29 -10.79
N PHE A 37 6.57 7.54 -11.45
CA PHE A 37 6.31 6.98 -12.77
C PHE A 37 6.48 5.48 -12.78
N VAL A 38 5.83 4.83 -13.74
CA VAL A 38 6.02 3.43 -14.08
C VAL A 38 6.48 3.33 -15.52
N LYS A 39 7.57 2.60 -15.73
CA LYS A 39 8.18 2.35 -17.04
C LYS A 39 8.47 0.86 -17.23
N ASP A 40 8.69 0.44 -18.47
CA ASP A 40 9.21 -0.89 -18.77
C ASP A 40 10.75 -0.93 -18.68
N SER A 41 11.32 -2.12 -18.92
CA SER A 41 12.78 -2.33 -18.96
C SER A 41 13.49 -1.60 -20.10
N LYS A 42 12.76 -1.14 -21.12
CA LYS A 42 13.26 -0.37 -22.26
C LYS A 42 13.20 1.14 -22.00
N GLY A 43 12.59 1.56 -20.89
CA GLY A 43 12.43 2.96 -20.49
C GLY A 43 11.17 3.63 -21.05
N GLU A 44 10.28 2.87 -21.68
CA GLU A 44 9.00 3.35 -22.20
C GLU A 44 7.99 3.54 -21.06
N PRO A 45 7.23 4.64 -21.04
CA PRO A 45 6.19 4.86 -20.03
C PRO A 45 5.05 3.85 -20.19
N LEU A 46 4.61 3.26 -19.08
CA LEU A 46 3.50 2.31 -19.07
C LEU A 46 2.21 3.00 -18.66
N ILE A 47 1.25 3.03 -19.58
CA ILE A 47 -0.07 3.65 -19.41
C ILE A 47 -1.06 2.60 -18.87
N GLY A 48 -1.92 2.99 -17.91
CA GLY A 48 -2.95 2.09 -17.38
C GLY A 48 -2.43 1.02 -16.42
N VAL A 49 -1.22 1.17 -15.89
CA VAL A 49 -0.72 0.34 -14.78
C VAL A 49 -1.58 0.62 -13.55
N THR A 50 -1.98 -0.44 -12.84
CA THR A 50 -2.72 -0.32 -11.59
C THR A 50 -1.77 -0.25 -10.41
N ILE A 51 -1.93 0.77 -9.56
CA ILE A 51 -1.19 0.93 -8.29
C ILE A 51 -2.21 0.87 -7.15
N LEU A 52 -2.16 -0.18 -6.34
CA LEU A 52 -3.09 -0.41 -5.24
C LEU A 52 -2.34 -0.42 -3.89
N ILE A 53 -2.94 0.11 -2.83
CA ILE A 53 -2.42 -0.17 -1.48
C ILE A 53 -2.85 -1.58 -1.08
N LYS A 54 -1.87 -2.45 -0.81
CA LYS A 54 -2.08 -3.86 -0.47
C LYS A 54 -3.10 -4.02 0.67
N GLY A 55 -4.12 -4.84 0.43
CA GLY A 55 -5.20 -5.11 1.39
C GLY A 55 -6.30 -4.04 1.44
N THR A 56 -6.31 -3.08 0.52
CA THR A 56 -7.35 -2.06 0.41
C THR A 56 -7.89 -1.97 -1.02
N THR A 57 -8.97 -1.21 -1.21
CA THR A 57 -9.48 -0.82 -2.54
C THR A 57 -8.97 0.54 -2.99
N THR A 58 -8.10 1.18 -2.20
CA THR A 58 -7.54 2.50 -2.53
C THR A 58 -6.36 2.32 -3.47
N GLY A 59 -6.54 2.79 -4.69
CA GLY A 59 -5.53 2.73 -5.73
C GLY A 59 -5.69 3.84 -6.75
N THR A 60 -4.76 3.88 -7.69
CA THR A 60 -4.74 4.81 -8.82
C THR A 60 -4.20 4.08 -10.04
N VAL A 61 -4.30 4.70 -11.21
CA VAL A 61 -3.74 4.18 -12.46
C VAL A 61 -2.75 5.17 -13.04
N THR A 62 -1.78 4.69 -13.83
CA THR A 62 -0.87 5.59 -14.55
C THR A 62 -1.55 6.32 -15.70
N ASP A 63 -1.14 7.57 -15.91
CA ASP A 63 -1.54 8.39 -17.04
C ASP A 63 -0.75 8.07 -18.33
N THR A 64 -0.94 8.90 -19.37
CA THR A 64 -0.31 8.73 -20.69
C THR A 64 1.21 8.85 -20.68
N ASP A 65 1.77 9.53 -19.68
CA ASP A 65 3.21 9.70 -19.51
C ASP A 65 3.78 8.66 -18.53
N GLY A 66 2.95 7.70 -18.09
CA GLY A 66 3.30 6.69 -17.09
C GLY A 66 3.38 7.23 -15.67
N ASN A 67 2.94 8.47 -15.42
CA ASN A 67 2.96 9.06 -14.08
C ASN A 67 1.73 8.65 -13.28
N TYR A 68 1.87 8.65 -11.96
CA TYR A 68 0.75 8.43 -11.05
C TYR A 68 0.86 9.32 -9.81
N THR A 69 -0.30 9.60 -9.21
CA THR A 69 -0.41 10.24 -7.90
C THR A 69 -1.43 9.48 -7.08
N LEU A 70 -1.01 9.03 -5.89
CA LEU A 70 -1.85 8.33 -4.94
C LEU A 70 -1.87 9.10 -3.63
N ASN A 71 -3.05 9.57 -3.25
CA ASN A 71 -3.26 10.32 -2.02
C ASN A 71 -3.62 9.37 -0.87
N ASN A 72 -3.48 9.88 0.35
CA ASN A 72 -3.93 9.20 1.56
C ASN A 72 -3.26 7.83 1.81
N VAL A 73 -1.97 7.71 1.51
CA VAL A 73 -1.20 6.47 1.65
C VAL A 73 -0.58 6.39 3.05
N PRO A 74 -0.80 5.31 3.82
CA PRO A 74 -0.10 5.10 5.09
C PRO A 74 1.42 4.98 4.87
N ARG A 75 2.24 5.55 5.76
CA ARG A 75 3.71 5.52 5.62
C ARG A 75 4.30 4.10 5.60
N ASN A 76 3.64 3.16 6.26
CA ASN A 76 4.00 1.74 6.35
C ASN A 76 3.23 0.87 5.33
N ALA A 77 2.50 1.47 4.40
CA ALA A 77 1.79 0.74 3.36
C ALA A 77 2.76 0.03 2.40
N THR A 78 2.25 -1.01 1.75
CA THR A 78 2.90 -1.63 0.59
C THR A 78 2.03 -1.35 -0.63
N LEU A 79 2.64 -0.85 -1.70
CA LEU A 79 1.99 -0.68 -2.98
C LEU A 79 2.11 -1.98 -3.77
N GLU A 80 1.01 -2.43 -4.34
CA GLU A 80 0.94 -3.51 -5.30
C GLU A 80 0.77 -2.89 -6.68
N ILE A 81 1.76 -3.09 -7.55
CA ILE A 81 1.79 -2.58 -8.90
C ILE A 81 1.57 -3.74 -9.84
N SER A 82 0.51 -3.67 -10.64
CA SER A 82 0.11 -4.73 -11.57
C SER A 82 -0.25 -4.15 -12.94
N TYR A 83 0.11 -4.90 -13.98
CA TYR A 83 -0.21 -4.58 -15.36
C TYR A 83 -0.33 -5.88 -16.14
N VAL A 84 -1.21 -5.90 -17.14
CA VAL A 84 -1.47 -7.11 -17.93
C VAL A 84 -0.19 -7.52 -18.69
N GLY A 85 0.22 -8.77 -18.52
CA GLY A 85 1.43 -9.31 -19.17
C GLY A 85 2.76 -8.97 -18.47
N MET A 86 2.72 -8.31 -17.31
CA MET A 86 3.91 -7.94 -16.54
C MET A 86 3.87 -8.56 -15.14
N LYS A 87 5.05 -8.79 -14.58
CA LYS A 87 5.20 -9.33 -13.24
C LYS A 87 4.69 -8.33 -12.20
N THR A 88 3.77 -8.78 -11.35
CA THR A 88 3.24 -7.97 -10.25
C THR A 88 4.35 -7.70 -9.21
N GLN A 89 4.50 -6.45 -8.80
CA GLN A 89 5.52 -6.02 -7.84
C GLN A 89 4.89 -5.45 -6.57
N SER A 90 5.41 -5.85 -5.41
CA SER A 90 5.04 -5.31 -4.11
C SER A 90 6.16 -4.43 -3.57
N ILE A 91 5.90 -3.12 -3.45
CA ILE A 91 6.91 -2.12 -3.04
C ILE A 91 6.47 -1.46 -1.73
N PRO A 92 7.24 -1.60 -0.64
CA PRO A 92 6.94 -0.91 0.61
C PRO A 92 7.18 0.60 0.47
N VAL A 93 6.23 1.42 0.94
CA VAL A 93 6.32 2.88 0.83
C VAL A 93 7.45 3.41 1.69
N ASN A 94 7.59 2.92 2.92
CA ASN A 94 8.61 3.32 3.89
C ASN A 94 8.69 4.86 4.08
N GLY A 95 7.54 5.53 4.07
CA GLY A 95 7.43 6.98 4.19
C GLY A 95 7.94 7.78 2.98
N ARG A 96 8.31 7.13 1.87
CA ARG A 96 8.74 7.80 0.64
C ARG A 96 7.54 8.42 -0.07
N THR A 97 7.68 9.68 -0.47
CA THR A 97 6.68 10.41 -1.27
C THR A 97 6.88 10.23 -2.77
N THR A 98 8.04 9.71 -3.19
CA THR A 98 8.35 9.45 -4.59
C THR A 98 8.81 8.02 -4.78
N ILE A 99 8.09 7.25 -5.60
CA ILE A 99 8.38 5.85 -5.88
C ILE A 99 8.26 5.63 -7.38
N ASN A 100 9.41 5.46 -8.03
CA ASN A 100 9.49 5.13 -9.45
C ASN A 100 9.64 3.63 -9.61
N VAL A 101 8.95 3.04 -10.57
CA VAL A 101 8.89 1.60 -10.77
C VAL A 101 9.28 1.25 -12.19
N ILE A 102 10.13 0.24 -12.34
CA ILE A 102 10.43 -0.39 -13.61
C ILE A 102 9.77 -1.77 -13.57
N MET A 103 8.83 -2.00 -14.49
CA MET A 103 8.10 -3.25 -14.62
C MET A 103 8.89 -4.24 -15.47
N GLU A 104 8.90 -5.49 -15.03
CA GLU A 104 9.49 -6.61 -15.76
C GLU A 104 8.38 -7.41 -16.44
N GLU A 105 8.61 -7.86 -17.66
CA GLU A 105 7.71 -8.77 -18.36
C GLU A 105 7.59 -10.09 -17.59
N GLU A 106 6.37 -10.62 -17.49
CA GLU A 106 6.16 -11.93 -16.88
C GLU A 106 6.51 -13.01 -17.90
N THR A 107 7.75 -13.51 -17.86
CA THR A 107 8.13 -14.70 -18.62
C THR A 107 7.48 -15.93 -17.97
N SER A 108 6.24 -16.21 -18.35
CA SER A 108 5.59 -17.47 -18.00
C SER A 108 6.35 -18.59 -18.72
N TYR A 109 7.24 -19.28 -18.02
CA TYR A 109 7.66 -20.62 -18.44
C TYR A 109 6.42 -21.49 -18.33
N LEU A 110 5.71 -21.64 -19.45
CA LEU A 110 4.69 -22.66 -19.59
C LEU A 110 5.42 -24.00 -19.46
N ASP A 111 5.31 -24.67 -18.32
CA ASP A 111 5.50 -26.12 -18.30
C ASP A 111 4.40 -26.68 -19.20
N GLU A 112 4.77 -26.96 -20.45
CA GLU A 112 3.97 -27.71 -21.39
C GLU A 112 3.61 -29.02 -20.70
N VAL A 113 2.39 -29.13 -20.18
CA VAL A 113 1.87 -30.38 -19.64
C VAL A 113 1.68 -31.30 -20.85
N VAL A 114 2.73 -32.04 -21.22
CA VAL A 114 2.62 -33.13 -22.17
C VAL A 114 1.82 -34.22 -21.48
N VAL A 115 0.51 -34.24 -21.73
CA VAL A 115 -0.35 -35.34 -21.33
C VAL A 115 0.06 -36.54 -22.19
N VAL A 116 0.96 -37.38 -21.67
CA VAL A 116 1.26 -38.67 -22.27
C VAL A 116 0.05 -39.57 -22.01
N GLY A 117 -0.85 -39.63 -22.99
CA GLY A 117 -1.94 -40.59 -23.00
C GLY A 117 -1.37 -42.01 -23.10
N TYR A 118 -1.26 -42.71 -21.97
CA TYR A 118 -1.02 -44.15 -21.98
C TYR A 118 -2.28 -44.86 -22.49
N GLY A 119 -2.35 -45.08 -23.80
CA GLY A 119 -3.24 -46.08 -24.38
C GLY A 119 -2.85 -47.44 -23.78
N THR A 120 -3.71 -47.98 -22.91
CA THR A 120 -3.54 -49.33 -22.37
C THR A 120 -3.66 -50.33 -23.51
N MET A 121 -2.52 -50.76 -24.04
CA MET A 121 -2.44 -51.93 -24.90
C MET A 121 -2.47 -53.16 -23.98
N LYS A 122 -3.57 -53.90 -24.01
CA LYS A 122 -3.66 -55.27 -23.47
C LYS A 122 -4.11 -56.18 -24.61
N GLN A 123 -3.36 -57.27 -24.76
CA GLN A 123 -3.57 -58.39 -25.68
C GLN A 123 -4.98 -58.98 -25.60
#